data_AF-D2I3V2-F1
#
_entry.id   AF-D2I3V2-F1
#
_cell.length_a   1.000
_cell.length_b   1.000
_cell.length_c   1.000
_cell.angle_alpha   90.00
_cell.angle_beta   90.00
_cell.angle_gamma   90.00
#
_symmetry.space_group_name_H-M   'P 1'
#
loop_
_entity.id
_entity.type
_entity.pdbx_description
1 polymer ?
#
loop_
_entity_poly.entity_id
_entity_poly.type
_entity_poly.pdbx_seq_one_letter_code
_entity_poly.pdbx_strand_id
1 'polypeptide(L)'
;MELFFVKTLNGGKIQLPKHKMKCSVTCGSGVQQRDVYCRLRGVGRVAEEMCDRSTRPYFQQQCWHQDCTQYQWVAGEWLNCSTSCNKKETHRQVKCTDTQNIQVNESFCDPSTRPLSIKKCRNPSCRYIVVTGDSSQCSVTCGAGTMERRVECMAESGWSSNFCLKRLKPDAQKKCYVNDCKTFTSCKEIQVKNNITKDGDYYLNINGRIIKIYCAGMHLENPKEYLSLVKGEEDNFSEVYGVRLQNPYECPFNGSRRQDCACKNDYLAAGHTVFSKIRVDLNSMQIKTTDLLFAQTIFGKAVPFATAGDCYSAARCPQGQFSINLAGTGMKISSTAKWLAQGSYASVTIHRSQDGTKVYGRCGGFCGKCVPHMTTGLPVQVV
;
A
#
# COMPACT_ATOMS: atom_id res chain seq x y z
N MET A 1 -42.23 -88.98 -18.97
CA MET A 1 -43.35 -89.88 -19.32
C MET A 1 -44.36 -89.73 -18.20
N GLU A 2 -45.54 -89.21 -18.49
CA GLU A 2 -46.80 -89.52 -17.79
C GLU A 2 -47.94 -88.85 -18.55
N LEU A 3 -48.83 -89.68 -19.07
CA LEU A 3 -50.06 -89.34 -19.76
C LEU A 3 -51.19 -89.37 -18.72
N PHE A 4 -52.04 -88.34 -18.69
CA PHE A 4 -53.39 -88.49 -18.14
C PHE A 4 -54.41 -87.83 -19.08
N PHE A 5 -55.40 -88.63 -19.46
CA PHE A 5 -56.58 -88.30 -20.25
C PHE A 5 -57.81 -88.34 -19.33
N VAL A 6 -58.82 -87.49 -19.58
CA VAL A 6 -60.21 -87.79 -19.19
C VAL A 6 -61.18 -87.37 -20.32
N LYS A 7 -62.18 -88.23 -20.55
CA LYS A 7 -63.31 -88.16 -21.52
C LYS A 7 -64.26 -86.98 -21.19
N THR A 8 -65.03 -86.40 -22.13
CA THR A 8 -66.33 -86.96 -22.59
C THR A 8 -66.89 -86.34 -23.89
N LEU A 9 -67.76 -87.15 -24.52
CA LEU A 9 -68.76 -86.91 -25.57
C LEU A 9 -68.30 -86.11 -26.82
N ASN A 10 -67.98 -86.86 -27.88
CA ASN A 10 -67.60 -86.42 -29.23
C ASN A 10 -66.18 -85.84 -29.41
N GLY A 11 -65.17 -86.54 -28.90
CA GLY A 11 -63.99 -86.91 -29.72
C GLY A 11 -62.87 -85.88 -29.98
N GLY A 12 -62.81 -84.72 -29.30
CA GLY A 12 -61.72 -83.74 -29.47
C GLY A 12 -60.96 -83.42 -28.16
N LYS A 13 -59.64 -83.67 -28.10
CA LYS A 13 -58.76 -83.34 -26.95
C LYS A 13 -58.16 -81.92 -27.11
N ILE A 14 -58.17 -81.10 -26.05
CA ILE A 14 -57.47 -79.81 -25.99
C ILE A 14 -56.06 -80.03 -25.45
N GLN A 15 -55.04 -79.57 -26.17
CA GLN A 15 -53.62 -79.68 -25.82
C GLN A 15 -53.07 -78.30 -25.45
N LEU A 16 -52.51 -78.16 -24.25
CA LEU A 16 -51.83 -76.93 -23.81
C LEU A 16 -50.36 -76.95 -24.28
N PRO A 17 -49.81 -75.84 -24.83
CA PRO A 17 -48.40 -75.75 -25.14
C PRO A 17 -47.56 -75.66 -23.85
N LYS A 18 -46.51 -76.47 -23.76
CA LYS A 18 -45.47 -76.34 -22.72
C LYS A 18 -44.50 -75.22 -23.12
N HIS A 19 -44.83 -73.98 -22.77
CA HIS A 19 -43.84 -72.89 -22.75
C HIS A 19 -43.69 -72.37 -21.32
N LYS A 20 -42.45 -72.35 -20.81
CA LYS A 20 -42.14 -71.95 -19.43
C LYS A 20 -42.20 -70.41 -19.38
N MET A 21 -43.12 -69.84 -18.61
CA MET A 21 -43.35 -68.39 -18.57
C MET A 21 -42.46 -67.73 -17.52
N LYS A 22 -42.08 -66.47 -17.74
CA LYS A 22 -41.22 -65.71 -16.80
C LYS A 22 -42.07 -65.11 -15.68
N CYS A 23 -41.58 -65.20 -14.45
CA CYS A 23 -42.21 -64.60 -13.27
C CYS A 23 -42.15 -63.06 -13.36
N SER A 24 -43.15 -62.35 -12.82
CA SER A 24 -43.19 -60.88 -12.77
C SER A 24 -42.10 -60.26 -11.88
N VAL A 25 -41.46 -61.05 -11.03
CA VAL A 25 -40.40 -60.64 -10.10
C VAL A 25 -39.18 -61.54 -10.27
N THR A 26 -38.00 -61.03 -9.92
CA THR A 26 -36.73 -61.78 -9.92
C THR A 26 -36.36 -62.33 -8.53
N CYS A 27 -37.00 -61.83 -7.46
CA CYS A 27 -36.90 -62.29 -6.08
C CYS A 27 -38.27 -62.18 -5.39
N GLY A 28 -38.52 -62.99 -4.36
CA GLY A 28 -39.77 -63.00 -3.60
C GLY A 28 -40.98 -63.56 -4.38
N SER A 29 -42.18 -63.15 -3.98
CA SER A 29 -43.45 -63.65 -4.51
C SER A 29 -43.90 -62.85 -5.73
N GLY A 30 -44.22 -63.53 -6.82
CA GLY A 30 -44.77 -62.90 -8.02
C GLY A 30 -45.82 -63.76 -8.71
N VAL A 31 -46.18 -63.34 -9.92
CA VAL A 31 -47.19 -64.00 -10.73
C VAL A 31 -46.67 -64.23 -12.15
N GLN A 32 -46.99 -65.39 -12.73
CA GLN A 32 -46.78 -65.70 -14.14
C GLN A 32 -48.16 -65.86 -14.80
N GLN A 33 -48.35 -65.28 -15.98
CA GLN A 33 -49.62 -65.32 -16.71
C GLN A 33 -49.45 -66.06 -18.03
N ARG A 34 -50.46 -66.86 -18.42
CA ARG A 34 -50.52 -67.63 -19.65
C ARG A 34 -51.74 -67.29 -20.50
N ASP A 35 -51.57 -67.36 -21.81
CA ASP A 35 -52.67 -67.19 -22.75
C ASP A 35 -53.54 -68.46 -22.81
N VAL A 36 -54.81 -68.31 -22.46
CA VAL A 36 -55.83 -69.36 -22.53
C VAL A 36 -56.85 -68.96 -23.60
N TYR A 37 -57.01 -69.79 -24.63
CA TYR A 37 -57.93 -69.53 -25.74
C TYR A 37 -58.67 -70.80 -26.18
N CYS A 38 -59.86 -70.62 -26.74
CA CYS A 38 -60.66 -71.69 -27.32
C CYS A 38 -60.08 -72.18 -28.63
N ARG A 39 -59.98 -73.50 -28.80
CA ARG A 39 -59.48 -74.12 -30.03
C ARG A 39 -60.34 -75.31 -30.42
N LEU A 40 -60.81 -75.32 -31.67
CA LEU A 40 -61.51 -76.45 -32.28
C LEU A 40 -60.52 -77.28 -33.13
N ARG A 41 -60.66 -78.60 -33.09
CA ARG A 41 -59.77 -79.51 -33.84
C ARG A 41 -60.02 -79.37 -35.34
N GLY A 42 -58.97 -79.05 -36.11
CA GLY A 42 -59.05 -78.84 -37.56
C GLY A 42 -59.28 -77.38 -38.00
N VAL A 43 -59.90 -76.53 -37.18
CA VAL A 43 -60.21 -75.12 -37.51
C VAL A 43 -59.24 -74.13 -36.84
N GLY A 44 -58.65 -74.49 -35.69
CA GLY A 44 -57.76 -73.60 -34.96
C GLY A 44 -58.49 -72.81 -33.88
N ARG A 45 -58.03 -71.58 -33.58
CA ARG A 45 -58.59 -70.74 -32.51
C ARG A 45 -60.01 -70.29 -32.90
N VAL A 46 -60.97 -70.46 -32.00
CA VAL A 46 -62.38 -70.12 -32.23
C VAL A 46 -62.89 -69.11 -31.21
N ALA A 47 -64.09 -68.56 -31.47
CA ALA A 47 -64.79 -67.65 -30.57
C ALA A 47 -64.98 -68.28 -29.18
N GLU A 48 -64.94 -67.45 -28.14
CA GLU A 48 -64.85 -67.89 -26.76
C GLU A 48 -66.16 -68.50 -26.27
N GLU A 49 -67.29 -68.11 -26.87
CA GLU A 49 -68.62 -68.68 -26.58
C GLU A 49 -68.74 -70.17 -26.94
N MET A 50 -67.84 -70.68 -27.78
CA MET A 50 -67.84 -72.08 -28.24
C MET A 50 -67.18 -73.04 -27.23
N CYS A 51 -66.60 -72.53 -26.15
CA CYS A 51 -66.15 -73.35 -25.02
C CYS A 51 -67.03 -73.13 -23.80
N ASP A 52 -67.23 -74.19 -23.02
CA ASP A 52 -67.86 -74.08 -21.72
C ASP A 52 -66.96 -73.29 -20.75
N ARG A 53 -67.47 -72.13 -20.30
CA ARG A 53 -66.81 -71.25 -19.32
C ARG A 53 -66.48 -71.99 -18.03
N SER A 54 -67.27 -72.99 -17.63
CA SER A 54 -67.04 -73.76 -16.40
C SER A 54 -65.75 -74.59 -16.46
N THR A 55 -65.23 -74.85 -17.66
CA THR A 55 -64.02 -75.66 -17.89
C THR A 55 -62.77 -74.82 -18.18
N ARG A 56 -62.86 -73.48 -18.10
CA ARG A 56 -61.73 -72.59 -18.43
C ARG A 56 -60.60 -72.75 -17.42
N PRO A 57 -59.38 -73.13 -17.86
CA PRO A 57 -58.22 -73.19 -16.99
C PRO A 57 -57.85 -71.81 -16.43
N TYR A 58 -57.38 -71.77 -15.19
CA TYR A 58 -56.87 -70.55 -14.59
C TYR A 58 -55.65 -70.05 -15.40
N PHE A 59 -55.65 -68.75 -15.73
CA PHE A 59 -54.67 -68.12 -16.64
C PHE A 59 -53.47 -67.51 -15.90
N GLN A 60 -53.52 -67.41 -14.58
CA GLN A 60 -52.43 -66.88 -13.75
C GLN A 60 -51.91 -67.98 -12.82
N GLN A 61 -50.64 -68.00 -12.48
CA GLN A 61 -50.10 -68.90 -11.47
C GLN A 61 -49.10 -68.15 -10.61
N GLN A 62 -49.09 -68.46 -9.31
CA GLN A 62 -48.11 -67.87 -8.41
C GLN A 62 -46.73 -68.48 -8.68
N CYS A 63 -45.70 -67.63 -8.65
CA CYS A 63 -44.31 -68.04 -8.72
C CYS A 63 -43.56 -67.49 -7.51
N TRP A 64 -42.62 -68.28 -7.02
CA TRP A 64 -41.83 -67.97 -5.83
C TRP A 64 -40.35 -68.05 -6.21
N HIS A 65 -39.65 -66.95 -6.02
CA HIS A 65 -38.19 -66.88 -6.06
C HIS A 65 -37.64 -66.77 -4.63
N GLN A 66 -36.31 -66.87 -4.50
CA GLN A 66 -35.65 -66.61 -3.23
C GLN A 66 -36.01 -65.21 -2.72
N ASP A 67 -36.18 -65.07 -1.40
CA ASP A 67 -36.55 -63.80 -0.78
C ASP A 67 -35.61 -62.67 -1.19
N CYS A 68 -36.17 -61.48 -1.41
CA CYS A 68 -35.38 -60.32 -1.79
C CYS A 68 -34.42 -59.94 -0.66
N THR A 69 -33.14 -59.86 -0.98
CA THR A 69 -32.12 -59.37 -0.04
C THR A 69 -32.46 -57.95 0.37
N GLN A 70 -32.61 -57.74 1.67
CA GLN A 70 -32.88 -56.41 2.24
C GLN A 70 -31.55 -55.73 2.57
N TYR A 71 -31.44 -54.46 2.18
CA TYR A 71 -30.28 -53.61 2.47
C TYR A 71 -30.71 -52.46 3.37
N GLN A 72 -29.85 -52.10 4.32
CA GLN A 72 -30.14 -51.04 5.28
C GLN A 72 -28.94 -50.13 5.52
N TRP A 73 -29.22 -48.88 5.86
CA TRP A 73 -28.20 -47.94 6.29
C TRP A 73 -27.83 -48.15 7.75
N VAL A 74 -26.53 -48.30 8.01
CA VAL A 74 -25.96 -48.37 9.35
C VAL A 74 -25.09 -47.15 9.59
N ALA A 75 -25.36 -46.43 10.68
CA ALA A 75 -24.58 -45.27 11.10
C ALA A 75 -23.68 -45.64 12.28
N GLY A 76 -22.39 -45.34 12.17
CA GLY A 76 -21.41 -45.50 13.25
C GLY A 76 -21.49 -44.41 14.31
N GLU A 77 -20.58 -44.47 15.28
CA GLU A 77 -20.48 -43.46 16.33
C GLU A 77 -20.02 -42.10 15.81
N TRP A 78 -20.45 -41.04 16.50
CA TRP A 78 -20.00 -39.67 16.23
C TRP A 78 -18.59 -39.48 16.74
N LEU A 79 -17.75 -38.81 15.94
CA LEU A 79 -16.46 -38.33 16.42
C LEU A 79 -16.64 -37.30 17.56
N ASN A 80 -15.73 -37.33 18.53
CA ASN A 80 -15.78 -36.45 19.71
C ASN A 80 -15.59 -34.98 19.34
N CYS A 81 -16.56 -34.13 19.71
CA CYS A 81 -16.47 -32.69 19.46
C CYS A 81 -15.67 -31.91 20.52
N SER A 82 -15.40 -32.53 21.66
CA SER A 82 -14.75 -31.97 22.85
C SER A 82 -13.26 -31.66 22.69
N THR A 83 -12.64 -32.00 21.55
CA THR A 83 -11.19 -31.83 21.34
C THR A 83 -10.76 -30.42 20.94
N SER A 84 -11.69 -29.53 20.55
CA SER A 84 -11.37 -28.13 20.26
C SER A 84 -12.64 -27.27 20.20
N CYS A 85 -12.66 -26.14 20.89
CA CYS A 85 -13.78 -25.18 20.81
C CYS A 85 -13.95 -24.57 19.41
N ASN A 86 -12.97 -24.74 18.51
CA ASN A 86 -13.03 -24.29 17.12
C ASN A 86 -13.70 -25.30 16.17
N LYS A 87 -13.98 -26.53 16.62
CA LYS A 87 -14.72 -27.52 15.82
C LYS A 87 -16.20 -27.14 15.80
N LYS A 88 -16.68 -26.74 14.62
CA LYS A 88 -18.08 -26.35 14.38
C LYS A 88 -18.99 -27.54 14.09
N GLU A 89 -18.42 -28.62 13.57
CA GLU A 89 -19.16 -29.80 13.11
C GLU A 89 -18.38 -31.08 13.46
N THR A 90 -19.11 -32.18 13.59
CA THR A 90 -18.56 -33.52 13.76
C THR A 90 -19.16 -34.47 12.73
N HIS A 91 -18.41 -35.53 12.41
CA HIS A 91 -18.75 -36.50 11.38
C HIS A 91 -18.93 -37.89 11.98
N ARG A 92 -19.73 -38.72 11.32
CA ARG A 92 -19.83 -40.17 11.57
C ARG A 92 -19.82 -40.92 10.24
N GLN A 93 -19.43 -42.19 10.29
CA GLN A 93 -19.48 -43.06 9.13
C GLN A 93 -20.90 -43.57 8.90
N VAL A 94 -21.36 -43.57 7.65
CA VAL A 94 -22.66 -44.12 7.25
C VAL A 94 -22.41 -45.10 6.11
N LYS A 95 -22.84 -46.35 6.27
CA LYS A 95 -22.57 -47.46 5.33
C LYS A 95 -23.86 -48.19 4.98
N CYS A 96 -23.97 -48.68 3.75
CA CYS A 96 -25.03 -49.60 3.35
C CYS A 96 -24.56 -51.03 3.66
N THR A 97 -25.40 -51.83 4.33
CA THR A 97 -25.07 -53.21 4.69
C THR A 97 -26.17 -54.17 4.28
N ASP A 98 -25.80 -55.43 4.07
CA ASP A 98 -26.74 -56.53 3.88
C ASP A 98 -27.27 -57.10 5.22
N THR A 99 -28.03 -58.18 5.15
CA THR A 99 -28.59 -58.90 6.31
C THR A 99 -27.53 -59.50 7.25
N GLN A 100 -26.27 -59.61 6.81
CA GLN A 100 -25.14 -60.10 7.59
C GLN A 100 -24.26 -58.97 8.14
N ASN A 101 -24.71 -57.70 8.03
CA ASN A 101 -23.96 -56.49 8.38
C ASN A 101 -22.66 -56.31 7.57
N ILE A 102 -22.55 -56.94 6.40
CA ILE A 102 -21.41 -56.76 5.51
C ILE A 102 -21.64 -55.50 4.69
N GLN A 103 -20.62 -54.65 4.62
CA GLN A 103 -20.67 -53.41 3.83
C GLN A 103 -20.80 -53.73 2.34
N VAL A 104 -21.87 -53.23 1.72
CA VAL A 104 -22.15 -53.36 0.28
C VAL A 104 -22.09 -51.98 -0.38
N ASN A 105 -22.29 -51.96 -1.70
CA ASN A 105 -22.36 -50.71 -2.45
C ASN A 105 -23.54 -49.84 -1.97
N GLU A 106 -23.32 -48.54 -1.80
CA GLU A 106 -24.34 -47.59 -1.37
C GLU A 106 -25.58 -47.56 -2.28
N SER A 107 -25.44 -47.93 -3.56
CA SER A 107 -26.54 -47.95 -4.54
C SER A 107 -27.63 -48.97 -4.21
N PHE A 108 -27.37 -49.94 -3.33
CA PHE A 108 -28.34 -50.96 -2.92
C PHE A 108 -29.30 -50.47 -1.83
N CYS A 109 -28.93 -49.42 -1.08
CA CYS A 109 -29.78 -48.82 -0.07
C CYS A 109 -30.54 -47.61 -0.64
N ASP A 110 -31.77 -47.40 -0.17
CA ASP A 110 -32.59 -46.26 -0.59
C ASP A 110 -31.95 -44.93 -0.15
N PRO A 111 -31.54 -44.04 -1.08
CA PRO A 111 -30.92 -42.76 -0.75
C PRO A 111 -31.79 -41.86 0.14
N SER A 112 -33.12 -41.97 0.06
CA SER A 112 -34.06 -41.14 0.85
C SER A 112 -34.00 -41.44 2.35
N THR A 113 -33.54 -42.64 2.72
CA THR A 113 -33.43 -43.11 4.11
C THR A 113 -32.04 -42.93 4.70
N ARG A 114 -31.10 -42.35 3.95
CA ARG A 114 -29.69 -42.20 4.37
C ARG A 114 -29.58 -41.30 5.62
N PRO A 115 -29.03 -41.80 6.74
CA PRO A 115 -28.80 -40.99 7.93
C PRO A 115 -27.80 -39.84 7.69
N LEU A 116 -27.96 -38.73 8.43
CA LEU A 116 -27.01 -37.61 8.38
C LEU A 116 -25.59 -38.07 8.77
N SER A 117 -24.60 -37.70 7.96
CA SER A 117 -23.18 -37.95 8.24
C SER A 117 -22.50 -36.77 8.98
N ILE A 118 -23.19 -35.62 9.10
CA ILE A 118 -22.67 -34.38 9.66
C ILE A 118 -23.66 -33.81 10.69
N LYS A 119 -23.15 -33.35 11.83
CA LYS A 119 -23.92 -32.65 12.87
C LYS A 119 -23.16 -31.44 13.39
N LYS A 120 -23.89 -30.34 13.66
CA LYS A 120 -23.33 -29.13 14.30
C LYS A 120 -23.02 -29.37 15.76
N CYS A 121 -21.87 -28.90 16.21
CA CYS A 121 -21.48 -28.92 17.61
C CYS A 121 -22.00 -27.67 18.34
N ARG A 122 -22.47 -27.88 19.58
CA ARG A 122 -22.80 -26.79 20.51
C ARG A 122 -21.71 -26.72 21.57
N ASN A 123 -20.56 -26.15 21.18
CA ASN A 123 -19.47 -25.90 22.12
C ASN A 123 -19.76 -24.61 22.93
N PRO A 124 -19.37 -24.56 24.22
CA PRO A 124 -19.40 -23.32 24.98
C PRO A 124 -18.53 -22.26 24.30
N SER A 125 -18.95 -21.00 24.37
CA SER A 125 -18.20 -19.88 23.81
C SER A 125 -16.81 -19.82 24.43
N CYS A 126 -15.78 -20.03 23.62
CA CYS A 126 -14.40 -19.90 24.08
C CYS A 126 -14.15 -18.45 24.55
N ARG A 127 -13.70 -18.28 25.79
CA ARG A 127 -13.40 -16.96 26.35
C ARG A 127 -11.94 -16.61 26.04
N TYR A 128 -11.76 -15.52 25.30
CA TYR A 128 -10.45 -14.95 25.02
C TYR A 128 -10.32 -13.61 25.72
N ILE A 129 -9.17 -13.37 26.32
CA ILE A 129 -8.88 -12.12 27.02
C ILE A 129 -7.71 -11.41 26.34
N VAL A 130 -7.78 -10.08 26.31
CA VAL A 130 -6.66 -9.25 25.87
C VAL A 130 -5.88 -8.88 27.12
N VAL A 131 -4.59 -9.24 27.13
CA VAL A 131 -3.67 -8.89 28.22
C VAL A 131 -2.69 -7.86 27.72
N THR A 132 -2.48 -6.84 28.55
CA THR A 132 -1.63 -5.69 28.23
C THR A 132 -0.52 -5.61 29.26
N GLY A 133 0.73 -5.59 28.79
CA GLY A 133 1.88 -5.32 29.66
C GLY A 133 2.03 -3.83 29.99
N ASP A 134 3.00 -3.53 30.83
CA ASP A 134 3.40 -2.16 31.13
C ASP A 134 3.85 -1.41 29.87
N SER A 135 3.64 -0.10 29.88
CA SER A 135 4.13 0.75 28.79
C SER A 135 5.62 1.00 28.95
N SER A 136 6.34 1.00 27.83
CA SER A 136 7.72 1.43 27.76
C SER A 136 7.83 2.91 28.17
N GLN A 137 9.07 3.36 28.39
CA GLN A 137 9.35 4.79 28.43
C GLN A 137 8.97 5.44 27.09
N CYS A 138 8.67 6.74 27.13
CA CYS A 138 8.40 7.51 25.92
C CYS A 138 9.63 7.51 25.01
N SER A 139 9.42 7.39 23.69
CA SER A 139 10.50 7.40 22.70
C SER A 139 11.32 8.69 22.65
N VAL A 140 10.86 9.74 23.33
CA VAL A 140 11.50 11.05 23.40
C VAL A 140 11.69 11.48 24.85
N THR A 141 12.75 12.25 25.09
CA THR A 141 13.04 12.88 26.40
C THR A 141 12.42 14.26 26.54
N CYS A 142 11.98 14.86 25.42
CA CYS A 142 11.16 16.07 25.40
C CYS A 142 10.11 16.03 24.29
N GLY A 143 8.99 16.74 24.45
CA GLY A 143 7.97 16.91 23.42
C GLY A 143 7.07 15.69 23.20
N ALA A 144 6.49 15.59 22.00
CA ALA A 144 5.58 14.51 21.64
C ALA A 144 6.35 13.28 21.10
N GLY A 145 6.03 12.11 21.63
CA GLY A 145 6.59 10.83 21.18
C GLY A 145 5.60 9.69 21.32
N THR A 146 6.13 8.48 21.30
CA THR A 146 5.34 7.24 21.41
C THR A 146 5.93 6.28 22.42
N MET A 147 5.07 5.60 23.17
CA MET A 147 5.44 4.48 24.05
C MET A 147 4.83 3.20 23.51
N GLU A 148 5.57 2.11 23.59
CA GLU A 148 5.14 0.78 23.19
C GLU A 148 4.67 -0.01 24.40
N ARG A 149 3.68 -0.87 24.20
CA ARG A 149 3.20 -1.80 25.22
C ARG A 149 2.89 -3.14 24.59
N ARG A 150 3.17 -4.21 25.31
CA ARG A 150 2.85 -5.57 24.87
C ARG A 150 1.33 -5.75 24.87
N VAL A 151 0.77 -6.25 23.76
CA VAL A 151 -0.67 -6.54 23.64
C VAL A 151 -0.85 -7.93 23.06
N GLU A 152 -1.19 -8.85 23.95
CA GLU A 152 -1.35 -10.27 23.62
C GLU A 152 -2.80 -10.70 23.82
N CYS A 153 -3.24 -11.62 22.97
CA CYS A 153 -4.52 -12.27 23.13
C CYS A 153 -4.27 -13.66 23.67
N MET A 154 -4.91 -14.00 24.79
CA MET A 154 -4.75 -15.27 25.46
C MET A 154 -6.08 -16.02 25.54
N ALA A 155 -6.01 -17.34 25.32
CA ALA A 155 -7.09 -18.25 25.64
C ALA A 155 -7.12 -18.53 27.15
N GLU A 156 -8.25 -19.01 27.66
CA GLU A 156 -8.43 -19.40 29.07
C GLU A 156 -7.41 -20.44 29.54
N SER A 157 -6.88 -21.25 28.62
CA SER A 157 -5.79 -22.21 28.84
C SER A 157 -4.38 -21.59 28.96
N GLY A 158 -4.24 -20.26 28.92
CA GLY A 158 -2.96 -19.54 29.00
C GLY A 158 -2.14 -19.52 27.71
N TRP A 159 -2.65 -20.10 26.62
CA TRP A 159 -1.98 -20.13 25.32
C TRP A 159 -2.25 -18.86 24.51
N SER A 160 -1.24 -18.40 23.78
CA SER A 160 -1.38 -17.30 22.84
C SER A 160 -2.37 -17.65 21.72
N SER A 161 -3.18 -16.67 21.34
CA SER A 161 -4.32 -16.86 20.44
C SER A 161 -4.49 -15.63 19.54
N ASN A 162 -5.16 -15.81 18.40
CA ASN A 162 -5.54 -14.71 17.50
C ASN A 162 -7.05 -14.48 17.46
N PHE A 163 -7.82 -15.13 18.34
CA PHE A 163 -9.29 -15.12 18.33
C PHE A 163 -9.92 -13.96 19.12
N CYS A 164 -9.12 -13.05 19.68
CA CYS A 164 -9.67 -11.85 20.31
C CYS A 164 -10.28 -10.91 19.27
N LEU A 165 -11.38 -10.27 19.65
CA LEU A 165 -12.01 -9.24 18.83
C LEU A 165 -11.04 -8.07 18.64
N LYS A 166 -10.67 -7.77 17.39
CA LYS A 166 -9.74 -6.68 17.05
C LYS A 166 -10.14 -5.34 17.67
N ARG A 167 -11.44 -5.08 17.77
CA ARG A 167 -12.00 -3.83 18.34
C ARG A 167 -11.78 -3.69 19.85
N LEU A 168 -11.52 -4.81 20.54
CA LEU A 168 -11.16 -4.84 21.96
C LEU A 168 -9.64 -4.84 22.17
N LYS A 169 -8.83 -4.97 21.10
CA LYS A 169 -7.37 -4.90 21.18
C LYS A 169 -6.97 -3.42 21.16
N PRO A 170 -6.43 -2.87 22.26
CA PRO A 170 -5.98 -1.50 22.25
C PRO A 170 -4.65 -1.39 21.47
N ASP A 171 -4.29 -0.21 20.99
CA ASP A 171 -3.08 -0.01 20.15
C ASP A 171 -1.79 -0.29 20.91
N ALA A 172 -0.91 -1.08 20.30
CA ALA A 172 0.40 -1.42 20.89
C ALA A 172 1.30 -0.19 21.06
N GLN A 173 1.03 0.89 20.33
CA GLN A 173 1.72 2.17 20.44
C GLN A 173 0.74 3.23 20.96
N LYS A 174 1.14 3.95 22.01
CA LYS A 174 0.36 5.05 22.60
C LYS A 174 1.17 6.34 22.51
N LYS A 175 0.52 7.46 22.20
CA LYS A 175 1.17 8.79 22.19
C LYS A 175 1.53 9.21 23.62
N CYS A 176 2.69 9.84 23.78
CA CYS A 176 3.16 10.40 25.05
C CYS A 176 3.69 11.83 24.85
N TYR A 177 3.73 12.60 25.94
CA TYR A 177 4.28 13.94 25.97
C TYR A 177 5.20 14.09 27.19
N VAL A 178 6.44 14.55 26.98
CA VAL A 178 7.46 14.65 28.04
C VAL A 178 7.95 16.10 28.10
N ASN A 179 7.18 17.04 28.64
CA ASN A 179 7.53 18.48 28.69
C ASN A 179 7.84 19.13 27.32
N ASP A 180 7.96 20.45 27.28
CA ASP A 180 8.33 21.15 26.05
C ASP A 180 9.83 20.99 25.76
N CYS A 181 10.18 20.73 24.50
CA CYS A 181 11.59 20.75 24.09
C CYS A 181 12.14 22.17 24.20
N LYS A 182 13.25 22.34 24.94
CA LYS A 182 13.98 23.61 24.97
C LYS A 182 14.52 23.91 23.57
N THR A 183 13.89 24.85 22.86
CA THR A 183 14.38 25.34 21.57
C THR A 183 15.22 26.59 21.76
N PHE A 184 16.36 26.68 21.07
CA PHE A 184 17.23 27.85 21.10
C PHE A 184 16.94 28.77 19.91
N THR A 185 17.07 30.08 20.09
CA THR A 185 16.81 31.06 19.02
C THR A 185 18.09 31.61 18.38
N SER A 186 19.25 31.40 18.99
CA SER A 186 20.55 31.87 18.48
C SER A 186 21.70 30.92 18.83
N CYS A 187 22.81 31.06 18.10
CA CYS A 187 24.05 30.33 18.41
C CYS A 187 24.60 30.69 19.80
N LYS A 188 24.44 31.95 20.22
CA LYS A 188 24.86 32.42 21.55
C LYS A 188 24.11 31.73 22.67
N GLU A 189 22.81 31.49 22.49
CA GLU A 189 22.01 30.80 23.49
C GLU A 189 22.43 29.34 23.66
N ILE A 190 22.71 28.65 22.54
CA ILE A 190 23.27 27.29 22.53
C ILE A 190 24.62 27.27 23.25
N GLN A 191 25.49 28.22 22.93
CA GLN A 191 26.83 28.34 23.53
C GLN A 191 26.74 28.42 25.06
N VAL A 192 25.90 29.32 25.59
CA VAL A 192 25.79 29.56 27.03
C VAL A 192 25.04 28.45 27.76
N LYS A 193 23.90 27.99 27.22
CA LYS A 193 23.05 27.02 27.93
C LYS A 193 23.59 25.60 27.90
N ASN A 194 24.28 25.21 26.82
CA ASN A 194 24.78 23.84 26.65
C ASN A 194 26.31 23.75 26.76
N ASN A 195 27.00 24.87 27.05
CA ASN A 195 28.46 24.95 27.10
C ASN A 195 29.14 24.42 25.83
N ILE A 196 28.54 24.69 24.66
CA ILE A 196 29.03 24.24 23.36
C ILE A 196 29.93 25.32 22.77
N THR A 197 31.19 24.96 22.47
CA THR A 197 32.18 25.89 21.89
C THR A 197 32.62 25.50 20.47
N LYS A 198 32.07 24.41 19.93
CA LYS A 198 32.44 23.88 18.62
C LYS A 198 31.60 24.54 17.53
N ASP A 199 32.23 24.92 16.43
CA ASP A 199 31.51 25.37 15.22
C ASP A 199 30.78 24.20 14.55
N GLY A 200 29.63 24.46 13.92
CA GLY A 200 28.86 23.41 13.26
C GLY A 200 27.42 23.78 12.95
N ASP A 201 26.67 22.82 12.39
CA ASP A 201 25.24 22.96 12.14
C ASP A 201 24.43 22.69 13.42
N TYR A 202 23.54 23.61 13.77
CA TYR A 202 22.63 23.52 14.92
C TYR A 202 21.19 23.82 14.50
N TYR A 203 20.23 23.26 15.24
CA TYR A 203 18.81 23.51 15.00
C TYR A 203 18.33 24.66 15.88
N LEU A 204 17.91 25.75 15.23
CA LEU A 204 17.38 26.95 15.89
C LEU A 204 15.90 27.12 15.58
N ASN A 205 15.14 27.59 16.57
CA ASN A 205 13.75 28.00 16.39
C ASN A 205 13.70 29.46 15.95
N ILE A 206 13.34 29.69 14.69
CA ILE A 206 13.25 31.00 14.05
C ILE A 206 11.79 31.20 13.65
N ASN A 207 11.11 32.15 14.29
CA ASN A 207 9.69 32.45 14.07
C ASN A 207 8.76 31.23 14.14
N GLY A 208 9.02 30.30 15.08
CA GLY A 208 8.20 29.12 15.31
C GLY A 208 8.54 27.92 14.43
N ARG A 209 9.58 27.99 13.60
CA ARG A 209 10.08 26.86 12.80
C ARG A 209 11.50 26.49 13.16
N ILE A 210 11.78 25.19 13.13
CA ILE A 210 13.10 24.65 13.38
C ILE A 210 13.90 24.70 12.07
N ILE A 211 14.96 25.50 12.03
CA ILE A 211 15.84 25.68 10.87
C ILE A 211 17.26 25.29 11.25
N LYS A 212 17.96 24.62 10.33
CA LYS A 212 19.37 24.28 10.49
C LYS A 212 20.25 25.48 10.14
N ILE A 213 20.99 25.98 11.11
CA ILE A 213 21.88 27.15 11.00
C ILE A 213 23.30 26.73 11.38
N TYR A 214 24.27 27.14 10.58
CA TYR A 214 25.67 26.95 10.88
C TYR A 214 26.16 28.04 11.83
N CYS A 215 26.62 27.65 13.02
CA CYS A 215 27.24 28.54 13.99
C CYS A 215 28.75 28.55 13.81
N ALA A 216 29.32 29.71 13.51
CA ALA A 216 30.76 29.92 13.40
C ALA A 216 31.28 30.79 14.56
N GLY A 217 32.49 30.54 15.02
CA GLY A 217 33.06 31.25 16.16
C GLY A 217 32.39 30.91 17.49
N MET A 218 31.95 29.67 17.68
CA MET A 218 31.33 29.19 18.94
C MET A 218 32.31 29.21 20.13
N HIS A 219 33.60 29.33 19.89
CA HIS A 219 34.62 29.54 20.92
C HIS A 219 34.79 31.03 21.29
N LEU A 220 34.23 31.95 20.50
CA LEU A 220 34.32 33.39 20.72
C LEU A 220 33.13 33.89 21.53
N GLU A 221 33.25 35.09 22.10
CA GLU A 221 32.15 35.71 22.85
C GLU A 221 30.90 35.92 22.00
N ASN A 222 31.03 36.18 20.70
CA ASN A 222 29.92 36.48 19.82
C ASN A 222 29.92 35.54 18.60
N PRO A 223 29.33 34.33 18.72
CA PRO A 223 29.20 33.42 17.59
C PRO A 223 28.28 34.02 16.52
N LYS A 224 28.47 33.55 15.28
CA LYS A 224 27.79 34.05 14.09
C LYS A 224 27.02 32.93 13.38
N GLU A 225 25.77 33.19 13.05
CA GLU A 225 24.82 32.38 12.29
C GLU A 225 25.00 32.50 10.76
N TYR A 226 25.15 31.37 10.10
CA TYR A 226 25.21 31.28 8.64
C TYR A 226 24.16 30.29 8.13
N LEU A 227 23.52 30.64 7.02
CA LEU A 227 22.64 29.74 6.31
C LEU A 227 23.47 28.91 5.33
N SER A 228 23.46 27.60 5.51
CA SER A 228 24.13 26.65 4.61
C SER A 228 23.32 26.48 3.33
N LEU A 229 23.95 26.78 2.18
CA LEU A 229 23.28 26.78 0.88
C LEU A 229 23.28 25.37 0.27
N VAL A 230 22.13 24.71 0.24
CA VAL A 230 21.99 23.30 -0.17
C VAL A 230 22.39 23.07 -1.63
N LYS A 231 22.10 24.04 -2.50
CA LYS A 231 22.45 23.96 -3.93
C LYS A 231 23.91 24.34 -4.21
N GLY A 232 24.67 24.70 -3.18
CA GLY A 232 26.09 24.97 -3.28
C GLY A 232 26.43 26.15 -4.17
N GLU A 233 27.68 26.16 -4.61
CA GLU A 233 28.36 27.27 -5.28
C GLU A 233 27.89 27.50 -6.73
N GLU A 234 27.48 26.45 -7.45
CA GLU A 234 27.03 26.54 -8.85
C GLU A 234 25.78 27.42 -9.02
N ASP A 235 24.94 27.45 -7.99
CA ASP A 235 23.64 28.14 -8.02
C ASP A 235 23.60 29.36 -7.07
N ASN A 236 24.71 29.65 -6.39
CA ASN A 236 24.88 30.76 -5.45
C ASN A 236 26.20 31.50 -5.70
N PHE A 237 26.15 32.53 -6.53
CA PHE A 237 27.32 33.29 -6.95
C PHE A 237 26.98 34.76 -7.24
N SER A 238 28.02 35.58 -7.25
CA SER A 238 28.01 36.98 -7.63
C SER A 238 29.15 37.24 -8.61
N GLU A 239 28.85 37.91 -9.72
CA GLU A 239 29.82 38.16 -10.78
C GLU A 239 29.81 39.61 -11.25
N VAL A 240 31.01 40.20 -11.27
CA VAL A 240 31.29 41.39 -12.04
C VAL A 240 32.09 40.99 -13.28
N TYR A 241 31.46 41.05 -14.45
CA TYR A 241 32.05 40.59 -15.70
C TYR A 241 33.18 41.53 -16.16
N GLY A 242 34.36 40.97 -16.44
CA GLY A 242 35.60 41.74 -16.61
C GLY A 242 35.95 42.17 -18.02
N VAL A 243 35.26 41.62 -19.01
CA VAL A 243 35.52 41.93 -20.41
C VAL A 243 34.80 43.23 -20.80
N ARG A 244 35.43 44.03 -21.66
CA ARG A 244 34.95 45.31 -22.18
C ARG A 244 35.01 45.33 -23.71
N LEU A 245 33.93 45.69 -24.38
CA LEU A 245 33.90 45.86 -25.84
C LEU A 245 34.75 47.05 -26.28
N GLN A 246 35.38 46.96 -27.46
CA GLN A 246 36.06 48.11 -28.07
C GLN A 246 35.06 49.21 -28.47
N ASN A 247 33.90 48.81 -29.04
CA ASN A 247 32.76 49.70 -29.25
C ASN A 247 31.68 49.43 -28.18
N PRO A 248 31.52 50.30 -27.15
CA PRO A 248 30.57 50.08 -26.07
C PRO A 248 29.09 50.18 -26.51
N TYR A 249 28.79 50.76 -27.67
CA TYR A 249 27.40 50.94 -28.14
C TYR A 249 26.84 49.74 -28.89
N GLU A 250 27.67 48.75 -29.22
CA GLU A 250 27.26 47.50 -29.85
C GLU A 250 26.98 46.41 -28.80
N CYS A 251 26.03 45.52 -29.11
CA CYS A 251 25.77 44.30 -28.34
C CYS A 251 25.85 43.12 -29.31
N PRO A 252 27.05 42.63 -29.61
CA PRO A 252 27.20 41.51 -30.54
C PRO A 252 26.53 40.24 -29.96
N PHE A 253 26.18 39.30 -30.85
CA PHE A 253 25.66 37.97 -30.50
C PHE A 253 24.40 37.93 -29.62
N ASN A 254 23.51 38.94 -29.73
CA ASN A 254 22.29 39.05 -28.93
C ASN A 254 22.54 38.95 -27.42
N GLY A 255 23.70 39.44 -26.95
CA GLY A 255 24.09 39.42 -25.54
C GLY A 255 24.58 38.08 -25.01
N SER A 256 24.97 37.16 -25.90
CA SER A 256 25.62 35.91 -25.53
C SER A 256 27.08 36.12 -25.17
N ARG A 257 27.59 35.40 -24.16
CA ARG A 257 29.00 35.40 -23.77
C ARG A 257 29.83 34.67 -24.83
N ARG A 258 30.77 35.38 -25.43
CA ARG A 258 31.65 34.88 -26.49
C ARG A 258 33.09 35.20 -26.13
N GLN A 259 33.95 34.19 -26.20
CA GLN A 259 35.36 34.31 -25.85
C GLN A 259 36.18 34.88 -27.04
N ASP A 260 35.61 34.80 -28.24
CA ASP A 260 36.07 35.32 -29.54
C ASP A 260 35.61 36.77 -29.81
N CYS A 261 35.50 37.62 -28.78
CA CYS A 261 35.20 39.04 -28.97
C CYS A 261 36.45 39.90 -29.21
N ALA A 262 36.31 40.96 -30.02
CA ALA A 262 37.27 42.06 -30.07
C ALA A 262 37.08 42.95 -28.82
N CYS A 263 37.69 42.54 -27.71
CA CYS A 263 37.41 43.09 -26.39
C CYS A 263 38.68 43.15 -25.53
N LYS A 264 38.68 44.02 -24.51
CA LYS A 264 39.76 44.16 -23.52
C LYS A 264 39.33 43.55 -22.19
N ASN A 265 40.27 43.03 -21.41
CA ASN A 265 40.03 42.54 -20.05
C ASN A 265 40.77 43.44 -19.06
N ASP A 266 40.32 44.69 -18.94
CA ASP A 266 40.98 45.76 -18.18
C ASP A 266 40.14 46.24 -16.98
N TYR A 267 39.00 45.61 -16.69
CA TYR A 267 38.12 46.05 -15.62
C TYR A 267 38.57 45.52 -14.25
N LEU A 268 39.32 46.33 -13.51
CA LEU A 268 39.91 45.96 -12.21
C LEU A 268 38.90 45.62 -11.09
N ALA A 269 37.63 45.99 -11.24
CA ALA A 269 36.58 45.63 -10.29
C ALA A 269 35.92 44.28 -10.60
N ALA A 270 36.32 43.64 -11.70
CA ALA A 270 35.81 42.34 -12.10
C ALA A 270 36.17 41.25 -11.10
N GLY A 271 35.29 40.26 -11.01
CA GLY A 271 35.52 39.08 -10.22
C GLY A 271 34.31 38.18 -10.16
N HIS A 272 34.52 36.98 -9.65
CA HIS A 272 33.48 35.97 -9.50
C HIS A 272 33.64 35.29 -8.14
N THR A 273 32.61 35.44 -7.31
CA THR A 273 32.59 34.89 -5.96
C THR A 273 31.43 33.93 -5.83
N VAL A 274 31.71 32.73 -5.35
CA VAL A 274 30.74 31.67 -5.08
C VAL A 274 30.57 31.49 -3.57
N PHE A 275 29.41 31.00 -3.14
CA PHE A 275 29.02 30.98 -1.74
C PHE A 275 28.55 29.60 -1.30
N SER A 276 29.21 29.01 -0.31
CA SER A 276 28.76 27.77 0.34
C SER A 276 27.82 28.05 1.53
N LYS A 277 28.01 29.18 2.21
CA LYS A 277 27.15 29.69 3.29
C LYS A 277 27.08 31.20 3.25
N ILE A 278 25.98 31.77 3.73
CA ILE A 278 25.77 33.22 3.81
C ILE A 278 25.44 33.65 5.23
N ARG A 279 25.99 34.78 5.68
CA ARG A 279 25.70 35.33 7.01
C ARG A 279 24.27 35.85 7.05
N VAL A 280 23.50 35.40 8.05
CA VAL A 280 22.14 35.87 8.29
C VAL A 280 22.04 36.42 9.71
N ASP A 281 21.51 37.63 9.83
CA ASP A 281 21.17 38.24 11.11
C ASP A 281 19.74 37.82 11.46
N LEU A 282 19.61 36.92 12.43
CA LEU A 282 18.32 36.33 12.82
C LEU A 282 17.41 37.31 13.56
N ASN A 283 17.94 38.41 14.09
CA ASN A 283 17.13 39.43 14.77
C ASN A 283 16.44 40.34 13.75
N SER A 284 17.18 40.79 12.74
CA SER A 284 16.63 41.65 11.68
C SER A 284 16.10 40.87 10.46
N MET A 285 16.32 39.56 10.41
CA MET A 285 16.00 38.69 9.28
C MET A 285 16.61 39.22 7.96
N GLN A 286 17.90 39.56 8.01
CA GLN A 286 18.65 40.16 6.90
C GLN A 286 19.90 39.35 6.55
N ILE A 287 20.17 39.18 5.26
CA ILE A 287 21.44 38.64 4.78
C ILE A 287 22.51 39.75 4.82
N LYS A 288 23.66 39.49 5.44
CA LYS A 288 24.81 40.40 5.41
C LYS A 288 25.67 40.11 4.18
N THR A 289 25.42 40.83 3.09
CA THR A 289 25.97 40.55 1.76
C THR A 289 27.49 40.69 1.65
N THR A 290 28.10 41.44 2.57
CA THR A 290 29.54 41.72 2.60
C THR A 290 30.33 40.77 3.50
N ASP A 291 29.66 39.86 4.22
CA ASP A 291 30.35 38.83 4.99
C ASP A 291 30.72 37.66 4.06
N LEU A 292 32.02 37.49 3.84
CA LEU A 292 32.57 36.56 2.85
C LEU A 292 33.29 35.37 3.49
N LEU A 293 33.06 35.09 4.78
CA LEU A 293 33.79 34.04 5.52
C LEU A 293 33.73 32.66 4.85
N PHE A 294 32.59 32.31 4.27
CA PHE A 294 32.34 31.02 3.60
C PHE A 294 32.16 31.17 2.08
N ALA A 295 32.73 32.24 1.53
CA ALA A 295 32.74 32.51 0.10
C ALA A 295 34.12 32.24 -0.49
N GLN A 296 34.16 31.77 -1.73
CA GLN A 296 35.39 31.58 -2.50
C GLN A 296 35.37 32.50 -3.71
N THR A 297 36.43 33.28 -3.92
CA THR A 297 36.58 34.10 -5.12
C THR A 297 37.41 33.32 -6.14
N ILE A 298 36.76 32.90 -7.22
CA ILE A 298 37.38 32.05 -8.26
C ILE A 298 38.39 32.86 -9.09
N PHE A 299 38.06 34.12 -9.39
CA PHE A 299 38.96 35.04 -10.05
C PHE A 299 38.62 36.50 -9.71
N GLY A 300 39.61 37.39 -9.88
CA GLY A 300 39.42 38.83 -9.73
C GLY A 300 39.19 39.26 -8.28
N LYS A 301 38.40 40.32 -8.08
CA LYS A 301 38.05 40.85 -6.77
C LYS A 301 36.85 40.13 -6.18
N ALA A 302 36.81 40.03 -4.86
CA ALA A 302 35.67 39.46 -4.17
C ALA A 302 34.41 40.31 -4.40
N VAL A 303 33.35 39.69 -4.89
CA VAL A 303 32.07 40.33 -5.20
C VAL A 303 31.08 40.00 -4.08
N PRO A 304 30.47 41.00 -3.41
CA PRO A 304 29.48 40.76 -2.37
C PRO A 304 28.30 39.90 -2.83
N PHE A 305 27.66 39.19 -1.90
CA PHE A 305 26.50 38.36 -2.22
C PHE A 305 25.37 39.18 -2.88
N ALA A 306 24.63 38.57 -3.81
CA ALA A 306 23.52 39.20 -4.54
C ALA A 306 23.89 40.47 -5.33
N THR A 307 25.16 40.60 -5.73
CA THR A 307 25.70 41.75 -6.47
C THR A 307 26.18 41.29 -7.84
N ALA A 308 25.90 42.08 -8.87
CA ALA A 308 26.40 41.81 -10.22
C ALA A 308 26.71 43.11 -10.96
N GLY A 309 27.62 43.08 -11.92
CA GLY A 309 27.90 44.24 -12.75
C GLY A 309 28.80 43.93 -13.92
N ASP A 310 29.07 44.92 -14.76
CA ASP A 310 30.05 44.80 -15.82
C ASP A 310 30.51 46.17 -16.28
N CYS A 311 31.59 46.17 -17.05
CA CYS A 311 31.90 47.27 -17.94
C CYS A 311 31.97 46.82 -19.40
N TYR A 312 31.06 45.91 -19.77
CA TYR A 312 31.06 45.25 -21.07
C TYR A 312 30.55 46.15 -22.18
N SER A 313 29.42 46.80 -21.96
CA SER A 313 28.74 47.66 -22.94
C SER A 313 28.18 48.93 -22.27
N ALA A 314 27.65 49.85 -23.07
CA ALA A 314 26.95 51.06 -22.64
C ALA A 314 25.69 50.69 -21.84
N ALA A 315 24.70 50.00 -22.40
CA ALA A 315 23.53 49.59 -21.60
C ALA A 315 22.72 48.44 -22.20
N ARG A 316 22.92 48.16 -23.49
CA ARG A 316 22.07 47.24 -24.26
C ARG A 316 22.37 45.76 -23.98
N CYS A 317 23.38 45.46 -23.17
CA CYS A 317 23.99 44.13 -23.11
C CYS A 317 24.64 43.80 -21.75
N PRO A 318 23.92 43.90 -20.61
CA PRO A 318 24.54 43.60 -19.32
C PRO A 318 24.98 42.13 -19.26
N GLN A 319 26.24 41.92 -18.89
CA GLN A 319 26.89 40.62 -18.77
C GLN A 319 27.14 40.20 -17.33
N GLY A 320 27.10 41.12 -16.36
CA GLY A 320 27.19 40.76 -14.94
C GLY A 320 26.00 39.93 -14.49
N GLN A 321 26.25 38.92 -13.65
CA GLN A 321 25.21 37.99 -13.20
C GLN A 321 25.35 37.67 -11.71
N PHE A 322 24.22 37.41 -11.06
CA PHE A 322 24.20 36.78 -9.74
C PHE A 322 23.07 35.76 -9.66
N SER A 323 23.23 34.78 -8.79
CA SER A 323 22.20 33.80 -8.45
C SER A 323 22.15 33.58 -6.95
N ILE A 324 20.93 33.49 -6.42
CA ILE A 324 20.58 33.20 -5.03
C ILE A 324 19.63 32.02 -5.06
N ASN A 325 19.98 30.92 -4.42
CA ASN A 325 19.15 29.74 -4.31
C ASN A 325 19.11 29.23 -2.86
N LEU A 326 18.02 29.57 -2.18
CA LEU A 326 17.72 29.17 -0.80
C LEU A 326 16.85 27.91 -0.73
N ALA A 327 16.58 27.23 -1.84
CA ALA A 327 15.75 26.03 -1.85
C ALA A 327 16.32 24.95 -0.92
N GLY A 328 15.47 24.35 -0.09
CA GLY A 328 15.86 23.33 0.89
C GLY A 328 16.44 23.86 2.20
N THR A 329 16.56 25.18 2.37
CA THR A 329 17.06 25.79 3.60
C THR A 329 15.98 26.11 4.64
N GLY A 330 14.70 26.07 4.25
CA GLY A 330 13.59 26.56 5.07
C GLY A 330 13.41 28.09 5.06
N MET A 331 14.19 28.81 4.25
CA MET A 331 14.09 30.26 4.06
C MET A 331 13.87 30.63 2.58
N LYS A 332 13.26 31.79 2.36
CA LYS A 332 13.09 32.42 1.05
C LYS A 332 13.46 33.90 1.09
N ILE A 333 13.76 34.48 -0.07
CA ILE A 333 13.99 35.93 -0.18
C ILE A 333 12.64 36.65 -0.09
N SER A 334 12.55 37.66 0.75
CA SER A 334 11.34 38.48 0.88
C SER A 334 10.97 39.14 -0.45
N SER A 335 9.68 39.25 -0.72
CA SER A 335 9.15 40.00 -1.87
C SER A 335 9.50 41.49 -1.82
N THR A 336 9.80 42.02 -0.63
CA THR A 336 10.20 43.41 -0.43
C THR A 336 11.64 43.72 -0.84
N ALA A 337 12.48 42.69 -1.06
CA ALA A 337 13.87 42.92 -1.46
C ALA A 337 13.93 43.57 -2.87
N LYS A 338 14.76 44.60 -3.01
CA LYS A 338 14.94 45.34 -4.27
C LYS A 338 16.43 45.47 -4.58
N TRP A 339 16.73 45.58 -5.87
CA TRP A 339 18.08 45.86 -6.36
C TRP A 339 18.13 47.27 -6.91
N LEU A 340 19.17 48.01 -6.55
CA LEU A 340 19.45 49.35 -7.04
C LEU A 340 20.58 49.29 -8.05
N ALA A 341 20.40 50.01 -9.16
CA ALA A 341 21.45 50.29 -10.11
C ALA A 341 22.45 51.29 -9.49
N GLN A 342 23.74 51.01 -9.62
CA GLN A 342 24.84 51.88 -9.21
C GLN A 342 25.76 52.13 -10.40
N GLY A 343 26.07 53.39 -10.67
CA GLY A 343 26.79 53.84 -11.86
C GLY A 343 25.88 54.56 -12.84
N SER A 344 26.48 55.18 -13.86
CA SER A 344 25.74 55.92 -14.88
C SER A 344 25.06 54.93 -15.82
N TYR A 345 23.74 55.01 -16.00
CA TYR A 345 22.98 54.22 -17.00
C TYR A 345 23.06 52.69 -16.82
N ALA A 346 23.30 52.21 -15.61
CA ALA A 346 23.32 50.79 -15.30
C ALA A 346 21.91 50.16 -15.44
N SER A 347 21.85 49.03 -16.15
CA SER A 347 20.65 48.20 -16.31
C SER A 347 20.56 47.14 -15.23
N VAL A 348 19.33 46.83 -14.80
CA VAL A 348 19.03 45.86 -13.76
C VAL A 348 17.84 45.01 -14.19
N THR A 349 18.06 43.72 -14.36
CA THR A 349 17.02 42.74 -14.69
C THR A 349 17.02 41.64 -13.63
N ILE A 350 15.94 41.53 -12.85
CA ILE A 350 15.82 40.57 -11.75
C ILE A 350 14.66 39.62 -12.02
N HIS A 351 14.91 38.32 -11.81
CA HIS A 351 13.92 37.26 -11.92
C HIS A 351 13.78 36.53 -10.58
N ARG A 352 12.54 36.21 -10.20
CA ARG A 352 12.21 35.51 -8.96
C ARG A 352 11.40 34.26 -9.29
N SER A 353 11.72 33.15 -8.62
CA SER A 353 10.89 31.95 -8.69
C SER A 353 9.53 32.17 -8.00
N GLN A 354 8.53 31.37 -8.36
CA GLN A 354 7.18 31.47 -7.82
C GLN A 354 7.13 31.25 -6.30
N ASP A 355 7.98 30.36 -5.78
CA ASP A 355 8.11 30.07 -4.35
C ASP A 355 9.00 31.07 -3.58
N GLY A 356 9.68 31.97 -4.29
CA GLY A 356 10.59 32.98 -3.74
C GLY A 356 11.93 32.43 -3.22
N THR A 357 12.21 31.14 -3.41
CA THR A 357 13.45 30.51 -2.93
C THR A 357 14.64 30.78 -3.85
N LYS A 358 14.39 31.08 -5.13
CA LYS A 358 15.42 31.42 -6.12
C LYS A 358 15.23 32.83 -6.66
N VAL A 359 16.32 33.59 -6.67
CA VAL A 359 16.40 34.92 -7.30
C VAL A 359 17.68 35.01 -8.09
N TYR A 360 17.60 35.41 -9.35
CA TYR A 360 18.79 35.63 -10.18
C TYR A 360 18.63 36.92 -10.95
N GLY A 361 19.74 37.55 -11.31
CA GLY A 361 19.71 38.82 -12.01
C GLY A 361 20.85 38.99 -12.99
N ARG A 362 20.59 39.82 -14.00
CA ARG A 362 21.61 40.36 -14.90
C ARG A 362 21.70 41.85 -14.71
N CYS A 363 22.93 42.34 -14.50
CA CYS A 363 23.18 43.72 -14.15
C CYS A 363 24.46 44.22 -14.81
N GLY A 364 24.48 45.51 -15.15
CA GLY A 364 25.67 46.19 -15.66
C GLY A 364 25.34 47.24 -16.71
N GLY A 365 26.24 47.50 -17.66
CA GLY A 365 26.14 48.66 -18.56
C GLY A 365 26.84 49.91 -17.99
N PHE A 366 27.68 50.56 -18.80
CA PHE A 366 28.45 51.77 -18.52
C PHE A 366 29.27 51.64 -17.22
N CYS A 367 30.00 50.53 -17.08
CA CYS A 367 30.76 50.20 -15.85
C CYS A 367 29.87 50.13 -14.59
N GLY A 368 28.58 49.85 -14.77
CA GLY A 368 27.58 49.80 -13.71
C GLY A 368 27.49 48.46 -13.00
N LYS A 369 26.83 48.47 -11.85
CA LYS A 369 26.49 47.27 -11.07
C LYS A 369 25.11 47.40 -10.44
N CYS A 370 24.55 46.30 -10.00
CA CYS A 370 23.38 46.27 -9.13
C CYS A 370 23.75 45.67 -7.78
N VAL A 371 23.20 46.26 -6.72
CA VAL A 371 23.36 45.79 -5.35
C VAL A 371 21.98 45.76 -4.68
N PRO A 372 21.78 44.95 -3.63
CA PRO A 372 20.59 45.06 -2.81
C PRO A 372 20.41 46.48 -2.27
N HIS A 373 19.17 46.92 -2.21
CA HIS A 373 18.81 48.29 -1.84
C HIS A 373 19.29 48.63 -0.42
N MET A 374 19.94 49.78 -0.25
CA MET A 374 20.69 50.09 0.98
C MET A 374 19.83 50.14 2.25
N THR A 375 18.60 50.65 2.17
CA THR A 375 17.69 50.71 3.32
C THR A 375 16.93 49.41 3.59
N THR A 376 16.36 48.77 2.56
CA THR A 376 15.60 47.52 2.75
C THR A 376 16.52 46.33 2.99
N GLY A 377 17.77 46.40 2.53
CA GLY A 377 18.74 45.32 2.56
C GLY A 377 18.31 44.14 1.68
N LEU A 378 18.66 42.94 2.14
CA LEU A 378 18.27 41.67 1.54
C LEU A 378 17.49 40.82 2.57
N PRO A 379 16.21 41.15 2.80
CA PRO A 379 15.38 40.50 3.80
C PRO A 379 15.04 39.06 3.42
N VAL A 380 15.01 38.18 4.42
CA VAL A 380 14.61 36.77 4.31
C VAL A 380 13.38 36.46 5.14
N GLN A 381 12.65 35.43 4.74
CA GLN A 381 11.47 34.94 5.45
C GLN A 381 11.54 33.43 5.61
N VAL A 382 11.00 32.93 6.71
CA VAL A 382 10.81 31.50 6.94
C VAL A 382 9.66 30.99 6.06
N VAL A 383 9.85 29.82 5.43
CA VAL A 383 8.85 29.16 4.57
C VAL A 383 8.06 28.14 5.35
#